data_AF-A0A3B8YAX6-F1
#
_entry.id   AF-A0A3B8YAX6-F1
#
_cell.length_a   1.000
_cell.length_b   1.000
_cell.length_c   1.000
_cell.angle_alpha   90.00
_cell.angle_beta   90.00
_cell.angle_gamma   90.00
#
_symmetry.space_group_name_H-M   'P 1'
#
loop_
_entity.id
_entity.type
_entity.pdbx_description
1 polymer ?
#
loop_
_entity_poly.entity_id
_entity_poly.type
_entity_poly.pdbx_seq_one_letter_code
_entity_poly.pdbx_strand_id
1 'polypeptide(L)'
;MQNKPFKFIDLFAGIGGFRLAFEQVQYHCVYSCEINEPCQKVYYNNFAECPDNDVTKIIPDTLPNFDVLTAGFPCQPFSICGKKAGFKDTRGTLF
;
A
#
# COMPACT_ATOMS: atom_id res chain seq x y z
N MET A 1 12.70 -28.98 -3.99
CA MET A 1 12.63 -27.81 -3.08
C MET A 1 11.35 -27.07 -3.43
N GLN A 2 10.40 -26.92 -2.51
CA GLN A 2 9.23 -26.07 -2.77
C GLN A 2 9.73 -24.62 -2.69
N ASN A 3 9.70 -23.89 -3.81
CA ASN A 3 9.98 -22.45 -3.80
C ASN A 3 8.85 -21.79 -3.00
N LYS A 4 9.20 -21.21 -1.86
CA LYS A 4 8.27 -20.43 -1.04
C LYS A 4 7.88 -19.18 -1.86
N PRO A 5 6.59 -18.81 -1.90
CA PRO A 5 6.19 -17.60 -2.62
C PRO A 5 6.88 -16.38 -2.00
N PHE A 6 7.38 -15.48 -2.85
CA PHE A 6 7.89 -14.18 -2.41
C PHE A 6 6.78 -13.41 -1.71
N LYS A 7 7.15 -12.64 -0.70
CA LYS A 7 6.23 -11.86 0.12
C LYS A 7 6.33 -10.39 -0.21
N PHE A 8 5.22 -9.68 -0.17
CA PHE A 8 5.21 -8.24 -0.33
C PHE A 8 4.29 -7.55 0.67
N ILE A 9 4.53 -6.26 0.88
CA ILE A 9 3.64 -5.36 1.61
C ILE A 9 3.07 -4.31 0.67
N ASP A 10 1.80 -3.94 0.88
CA ASP A 10 1.04 -3.03 0.03
C ASP A 10 0.68 -1.74 0.78
N LEU A 11 1.55 -0.73 0.69
CA LEU A 11 1.33 0.58 1.30
C LEU A 11 0.58 1.51 0.34
N PHE A 12 -0.32 2.33 0.89
CA PHE A 12 -1.26 3.14 0.09
C PHE A 12 -2.07 2.24 -0.86
N ALA A 13 -2.59 1.14 -0.30
CA ALA A 13 -3.12 0.03 -1.07
C ALA A 13 -4.29 0.43 -1.98
N GLY A 14 -5.00 1.52 -1.65
CA GLY A 14 -6.20 1.95 -2.36
C GLY A 14 -7.19 0.80 -2.44
N ILE A 15 -7.61 0.46 -3.67
CA ILE A 15 -8.51 -0.66 -3.93
C ILE A 15 -7.78 -2.01 -4.18
N GLY A 16 -6.46 -2.06 -3.99
CA GLY A 16 -5.64 -3.28 -4.11
C GLY A 16 -5.10 -3.59 -5.50
N GLY A 17 -4.78 -2.56 -6.29
CA GLY A 17 -4.23 -2.73 -7.64
C GLY A 17 -2.88 -3.46 -7.66
N PHE A 18 -1.96 -3.09 -6.76
CA PHE A 18 -0.68 -3.79 -6.61
C PHE A 18 -0.88 -5.23 -6.16
N ARG A 19 -1.75 -5.46 -5.17
CA ARG A 19 -2.07 -6.80 -4.71
C ARG A 19 -2.53 -7.73 -5.83
N LEU A 20 -3.48 -7.29 -6.67
CA LEU A 20 -3.93 -8.08 -7.82
C LEU A 20 -2.77 -8.43 -8.77
N ALA A 21 -1.90 -7.46 -9.08
CA ALA A 21 -0.78 -7.69 -9.99
C ALA A 21 0.25 -8.67 -9.41
N PHE A 22 0.56 -8.57 -8.12
CA PHE A 22 1.55 -9.41 -7.45
C PHE A 22 1.03 -10.83 -7.19
N GLU A 23 -0.23 -10.99 -6.77
CA GLU A 23 -0.82 -12.32 -6.56
C GLU A 23 -0.93 -13.11 -7.88
N GLN A 24 -1.13 -12.43 -9.03
CA GLN A 24 -1.10 -13.07 -10.36
C GLN A 24 0.25 -13.73 -10.68
N VAL A 25 1.36 -13.19 -10.16
CA VAL A 25 2.70 -13.74 -10.31
C VAL A 25 3.16 -14.56 -9.10
N GLN A 26 2.20 -15.05 -8.30
CA GLN A 26 2.42 -15.97 -7.17
C GLN A 26 3.19 -15.35 -5.99
N TYR A 27 3.12 -14.03 -5.82
CA TYR A 27 3.58 -13.38 -4.58
C TYR A 27 2.45 -13.39 -3.56
N HIS A 28 2.81 -13.32 -2.28
CA HIS A 28 1.86 -13.32 -1.17
C HIS A 28 1.88 -11.99 -0.43
N CYS A 29 0.72 -11.34 -0.33
CA CYS A 29 0.57 -10.12 0.46
C CYS A 29 0.62 -10.49 1.94
N VAL A 30 1.55 -9.89 2.70
CA VAL A 30 1.68 -10.13 4.15
C VAL A 30 1.29 -8.93 4.99
N TYR A 31 1.09 -7.76 4.38
CA TYR A 31 0.66 -6.55 5.05
C TYR A 31 0.06 -5.57 4.04
N SER A 32 -0.96 -4.82 4.44
CA SER A 32 -1.52 -3.73 3.62
C SER A 32 -1.92 -2.55 4.50
N CYS A 33 -1.81 -1.33 3.95
CA CYS A 33 -2.19 -0.11 4.65
C CYS A 33 -2.88 0.89 3.71
N GLU A 34 -4.05 1.39 4.10
CA GLU A 34 -4.87 2.36 3.37
C GLU A 34 -5.69 3.20 4.35
N ILE A 35 -5.65 4.53 4.21
CA ILE A 35 -6.33 5.48 5.12
C ILE A 35 -7.79 5.77 4.72
N ASN A 36 -8.14 5.57 3.45
CA ASN A 36 -9.45 5.87 2.90
C ASN A 36 -10.45 4.72 3.18
N GLU A 37 -11.43 4.98 4.04
CA GLU A 37 -12.47 4.00 4.42
C GLU A 37 -13.23 3.40 3.20
N PRO A 38 -13.68 4.18 2.19
CA PRO A 38 -14.24 3.60 0.98
C PRO A 38 -13.32 2.59 0.28
N CYS A 39 -12.03 2.90 0.16
CA CYS A 39 -11.03 2.00 -0.41
C CYS A 39 -10.84 0.74 0.44
N GLN A 40 -10.74 0.87 1.77
CA GLN A 40 -10.67 -0.29 2.68
C GLN A 40 -11.88 -1.23 2.49
N LYS A 41 -13.09 -0.69 2.32
CA LYS A 41 -14.30 -1.49 2.08
C LYS A 41 -14.21 -2.27 0.76
N VAL A 42 -13.74 -1.63 -0.31
CA VAL A 42 -13.51 -2.31 -1.59
C VAL A 42 -12.43 -3.38 -1.42
N TYR A 43 -11.34 -3.07 -0.74
CA TYR A 43 -10.25 -4.01 -0.47
C TYR A 43 -10.75 -5.26 0.27
N TYR A 44 -11.47 -5.07 1.38
CA TYR A 44 -12.06 -6.16 2.15
C TYR A 44 -13.00 -7.03 1.31
N ASN A 45 -13.85 -6.42 0.48
CA ASN A 45 -14.77 -7.18 -0.38
C ASN A 45 -14.06 -8.06 -1.43
N ASN A 46 -12.84 -7.70 -1.82
CA ASN A 46 -12.07 -8.46 -2.83
C ASN A 46 -11.09 -9.47 -2.21
N PHE A 47 -10.53 -9.17 -1.03
CA PHE A 47 -9.45 -9.96 -0.42
C PHE A 47 -9.79 -10.55 0.94
N ALA A 48 -10.96 -10.24 1.51
CA ALA A 48 -11.36 -10.62 2.87
C ALA A 48 -10.38 -10.19 3.98
N GLU A 49 -9.58 -9.15 3.71
CA GLU A 49 -8.60 -8.57 4.62
C GLU A 49 -8.83 -7.08 4.75
N CYS A 50 -8.74 -6.55 5.97
CA CYS A 50 -8.81 -5.11 6.22
C CYS A 50 -7.39 -4.55 6.28
N PRO A 51 -7.04 -3.56 5.42
CA PRO A 51 -5.79 -2.84 5.55
C PRO A 51 -5.68 -2.10 6.87
N ASP A 52 -4.46 -1.95 7.37
CA ASP A 52 -4.15 -1.01 8.45
C ASP A 52 -4.40 0.43 7.97
N ASN A 53 -4.64 1.34 8.91
CA ASN A 53 -5.16 2.66 8.57
C ASN A 53 -4.06 3.65 8.15
N ASP A 54 -3.34 4.22 9.11
CA ASP A 54 -2.44 5.36 8.90
C ASP A 54 -0.98 4.90 8.80
N VAL A 55 -0.41 5.01 7.60
CA VAL A 55 0.98 4.62 7.30
C VAL A 55 2.00 5.32 8.19
N THR A 56 1.71 6.53 8.68
CA THR A 56 2.62 7.32 9.53
C THR A 56 2.76 6.74 10.94
N LYS A 57 1.86 5.83 11.31
CA LYS A 57 1.85 5.15 12.62
C LYS A 57 2.47 3.76 12.57
N ILE A 58 2.94 3.32 11.40
CA ILE A 58 3.59 2.02 11.26
C ILE A 58 4.93 2.05 11.99
N ILE A 59 5.15 1.07 12.87
CA ILE A 59 6.45 0.82 13.48
C ILE A 59 7.17 -0.22 12.60
N PRO A 60 8.29 0.12 11.94
CA PRO A 60 8.94 -0.80 10.99
C PRO A 60 9.24 -2.18 11.57
N ASP A 61 9.65 -2.24 12.84
CA ASP A 61 10.01 -3.48 13.53
C ASP A 61 8.80 -4.41 13.81
N THR A 62 7.56 -3.90 13.70
CA THR A 62 6.34 -4.70 13.86
C THR A 62 5.84 -5.31 12.56
N LEU A 63 6.42 -4.92 11.42
CA LEU A 63 6.02 -5.46 10.12
C LEU A 63 6.48 -6.92 9.97
N PRO A 64 5.66 -7.77 9.33
CA PRO A 64 6.09 -9.13 8.98
C PRO A 64 7.22 -9.08 7.96
N ASN A 65 8.12 -10.07 7.97
CA ASN A 65 9.18 -10.17 6.97
C ASN A 65 8.59 -10.21 5.54
N PHE A 66 9.12 -9.37 4.66
CA PHE A 66 8.74 -9.24 3.26
C PHE A 66 9.96 -9.11 2.34
N ASP A 67 9.78 -9.41 1.06
CA ASP A 67 10.81 -9.31 0.02
C ASP A 67 10.65 -8.05 -0.84
N VAL A 68 9.42 -7.56 -1.00
CA VAL A 68 9.08 -6.38 -1.81
C VAL A 68 8.16 -5.43 -1.04
N LEU A 69 8.40 -4.12 -1.18
CA LEU A 69 7.50 -3.07 -0.71
C LEU A 69 6.87 -2.39 -1.93
N THR A 70 5.54 -2.37 -2.01
CA THR A 70 4.79 -1.56 -2.98
C THR A 70 4.22 -0.32 -2.29
N ALA A 71 4.34 0.84 -2.94
CA ALA A 71 3.83 2.10 -2.41
C ALA A 71 3.33 3.00 -3.54
N GLY A 72 2.01 3.10 -3.68
CA GLY A 72 1.35 4.06 -4.57
C GLY A 72 1.13 5.40 -3.88
N PHE A 73 2.20 6.07 -3.41
CA PHE A 73 2.08 7.25 -2.56
C PHE A 73 1.31 8.41 -3.24
N PRO A 74 0.65 9.29 -2.46
CA PRO A 74 -0.21 10.35 -3.01
C PRO A 74 0.51 11.25 -4.02
N CYS A 75 0.00 11.30 -5.26
CA CYS A 75 0.60 12.06 -6.35
C CYS A 75 0.07 13.50 -6.51
N GLN A 76 -1.00 13.88 -5.78
CA GLN A 76 -1.62 15.21 -5.84
C GLN A 76 -0.65 16.39 -5.65
N PRO A 77 0.37 16.33 -4.76
CA PRO A 77 1.32 17.43 -4.60
C PRO A 77 2.30 17.59 -5.78
N PHE A 78 2.44 16.55 -6.61
CA PHE A 78 3.38 16.49 -7.74
C PHE A 78 2.71 16.56 -9.12
N SER A 79 1.40 16.31 -9.20
CA SER A 79 0.64 16.33 -10.45
C SER A 79 0.56 17.73 -11.08
N ILE A 80 0.64 17.79 -12.42
CA ILE A 80 0.46 19.01 -13.22
C ILE A 80 -0.93 19.62 -13.00
N CYS A 81 -1.93 18.77 -12.73
CA CYS A 81 -3.31 19.18 -12.43
C CYS A 81 -3.54 19.58 -10.96
N GLY A 82 -2.52 19.48 -10.10
CA GLY A 82 -2.56 19.88 -8.70
C GLY A 82 -1.98 21.28 -8.45
N LYS A 83 -1.94 21.71 -7.18
CA LYS A 83 -1.36 23.01 -6.79
C LYS A 83 0.18 23.06 -6.84
N LYS A 84 0.84 21.96 -7.23
CA LYS A 84 2.31 21.79 -7.24
C LYS A 84 2.98 22.25 -5.95
N ALA A 85 2.34 21.98 -4.81
CA ALA A 85 2.84 22.38 -3.50
C ALA A 85 4.05 21.55 -3.04
N GLY A 86 4.38 20.46 -3.74
CA GLY A 86 5.55 19.62 -3.45
C GLY A 86 5.59 19.19 -1.99
N PHE A 87 6.74 19.37 -1.35
CA PHE A 87 6.98 19.01 0.06
C PHE A 87 6.29 19.93 1.08
N LYS A 88 5.62 21.02 0.67
CA LYS A 88 4.86 21.89 1.58
C LYS A 88 3.44 21.38 1.86
N ASP A 89 3.02 20.33 1.15
CA ASP A 89 1.78 19.61 1.44
C ASP A 89 2.13 18.39 2.32
N THR A 90 1.40 18.18 3.42
CA THR A 90 1.64 17.04 4.32
C THR A 90 1.51 15.69 3.62
N ARG A 91 0.78 15.63 2.51
CA ARG A 91 0.66 14.42 1.68
C ARG A 91 1.89 14.18 0.79
N GLY A 92 2.75 15.19 0.66
CA GLY A 92 3.98 15.17 -0.10
C GLY A 92 5.21 14.82 0.74
N THR A 93 5.07 14.32 1.97
CA THR A 93 6.19 13.82 2.79
C THR A 93 6.08 12.32 3.09
N LEU A 94 5.26 11.62 2.29
CA LEU A 94 4.92 10.21 2.49
C LEU A 94 5.73 9.26 1.57
N PHE A 95 6.84 9.76 0.99
CA PHE A 95 7.84 8.98 0.26
C PHE A 95 9.11 8.82 1.09
#